data_AF-A0A538CHB3-F1
#
_entry.id   AF-A0A538CHB3-F1
#
_cell.length_a   1.000
_cell.length_b   1.000
_cell.length_c   1.000
_cell.angle_alpha   90.00
_cell.angle_beta   90.00
_cell.angle_gamma   90.00
#
_symmetry.space_group_name_H-M   'P 1'
#
loop_
_entity.id
_entity.type
_entity.pdbx_description
1 polymer ?
#
loop_
_entity_poly.entity_id
_entity_poly.type
_entity_poly.pdbx_seq_one_letter_code
_entity_poly.pdbx_strand_id
1 'polypeptide(L)'
;MKRLVLLTVLTTALLAAGAATAIATPGSVLGNSSAKQSAGPTMGSVSVKFKINKFVKRGHRLIAKGNAVATYTPLSGAPTVVKKPFSARVSLAGRLFGTQARSSR
;
A
#
# COMPACT_ATOMS: atom_id res chain seq x y z
N MET A 1 -47.30 -4.75 18.93
CA MET A 1 -46.80 -3.62 18.12
C MET A 1 -45.27 -3.42 18.18
N LYS A 2 -44.51 -4.16 18.99
CA LYS A 2 -43.03 -4.04 19.05
C LYS A 2 -42.26 -4.90 18.03
N ARG A 3 -42.96 -5.81 17.32
CA ARG A 3 -42.37 -6.71 16.32
C ARG A 3 -42.27 -6.10 14.91
N LEU A 4 -43.04 -5.04 14.63
CA LEU A 4 -43.03 -4.30 13.36
C LEU A 4 -41.89 -3.26 13.27
N VAL A 5 -41.39 -2.78 14.42
CA VAL A 5 -40.23 -1.88 14.50
C VAL A 5 -38.92 -2.66 14.29
N LEU A 6 -38.87 -3.94 14.68
CA LEU A 6 -37.69 -4.77 14.51
C LEU A 6 -37.41 -5.11 13.03
N LEU A 7 -38.46 -5.18 12.21
CA LEU A 7 -38.37 -5.48 10.77
C LEU A 7 -37.94 -4.28 9.92
N THR A 8 -38.08 -3.05 10.42
CA THR A 8 -37.70 -1.81 9.72
C THR A 8 -36.26 -1.37 9.99
N VAL A 9 -35.61 -1.85 11.06
CA VAL A 9 -34.18 -1.61 11.30
C VAL A 9 -33.29 -2.59 10.51
N LEU A 10 -33.80 -3.78 10.17
CA LEU A 10 -33.02 -4.78 9.45
C LEU A 10 -32.81 -4.46 7.97
N THR A 11 -33.61 -3.56 7.38
CA THR A 11 -33.52 -3.18 5.96
C THR A 11 -32.56 -2.02 5.69
N THR A 12 -32.10 -1.28 6.71
CA THR A 12 -31.13 -0.19 6.54
C THR A 12 -29.66 -0.63 6.64
N ALA A 13 -29.39 -1.86 7.10
CA ALA A 13 -28.03 -2.40 7.18
C ALA A 13 -27.51 -3.01 5.86
N LEU A 14 -28.39 -3.26 4.88
CA LEU A 14 -28.01 -3.93 3.63
C LEU A 14 -27.41 -2.99 2.57
N LEU A 15 -27.45 -1.67 2.78
CA LEU A 15 -26.91 -0.68 1.82
C LEU A 15 -25.45 -0.27 2.09
N ALA A 16 -24.77 -0.92 3.04
CA ALA A 16 -23.34 -0.75 3.30
C ALA A 16 -22.49 -1.98 2.90
N ALA A 17 -23.11 -3.03 2.34
CA ALA A 17 -22.46 -4.26 1.91
C ALA A 17 -22.09 -4.25 0.40
N GLY A 18 -21.73 -3.08 -0.14
CA GLY A 18 -21.44 -2.87 -1.56
C GLY A 18 -19.96 -2.65 -1.91
N ALA A 19 -19.02 -3.22 -1.15
CA ALA A 19 -17.59 -3.15 -1.46
C ALA A 19 -16.86 -4.46 -1.10
N ALA A 20 -17.34 -5.57 -1.64
CA ALA A 20 -16.49 -6.71 -1.98
C ALA A 20 -16.02 -6.44 -3.43
N THR A 21 -14.76 -6.50 -3.84
CA THR A 21 -13.59 -7.27 -3.42
C THR A 21 -12.34 -6.63 -4.06
N ALA A 22 -11.20 -6.65 -3.37
CA ALA A 22 -9.88 -6.90 -3.96
C ALA A 22 -8.84 -6.87 -2.84
N ILE A 23 -8.76 -7.96 -2.08
CA ILE A 23 -7.53 -8.29 -1.37
C ILE A 23 -6.52 -8.64 -2.47
N ALA A 24 -5.70 -7.67 -2.85
CA ALA A 24 -4.59 -7.89 -3.75
C ALA A 24 -3.55 -8.74 -3.01
N THR A 25 -3.70 -10.06 -3.10
CA THR A 25 -2.61 -11.01 -2.96
C THR A 25 -1.49 -10.55 -3.90
N PRO A 26 -0.25 -10.31 -3.45
CA PRO A 26 0.85 -10.02 -4.37
C PRO A 26 1.28 -11.33 -5.04
N GLY A 27 0.42 -11.82 -5.94
CA GLY A 27 0.77 -12.79 -6.97
C GLY A 27 1.12 -12.00 -8.23
N SER A 28 2.33 -12.19 -8.72
CA SER A 28 2.79 -11.66 -10.00
C SER A 28 1.92 -12.23 -11.13
N VAL A 29 0.81 -11.57 -11.44
CA VAL A 29 0.04 -11.83 -12.67
C VAL A 29 0.47 -10.78 -13.69
N LEU A 30 1.39 -11.18 -14.56
CA LEU A 30 1.68 -10.50 -15.82
C LEU A 30 0.48 -10.69 -16.75
N GLY A 31 -0.58 -9.91 -16.51
CA GLY A 31 -1.75 -9.82 -17.38
C GLY A 31 -1.94 -8.37 -17.78
N ASN A 32 -1.70 -8.05 -19.05
CA ASN A 32 -1.95 -6.71 -19.61
C ASN A 32 -3.45 -6.40 -19.58
N SER A 33 -3.93 -5.85 -18.46
CA SER A 33 -5.24 -5.23 -18.36
C SER A 33 -5.18 -3.85 -19.03
N SER A 34 -5.32 -3.83 -20.36
CA SER A 34 -5.43 -2.60 -21.15
C SER A 34 -6.86 -2.04 -21.11
N ALA A 35 -7.38 -1.76 -19.91
CA ALA A 35 -8.46 -0.79 -19.81
C ALA A 35 -7.81 0.60 -19.89
N LYS A 36 -8.15 1.40 -20.91
CA LYS A 36 -7.76 2.81 -20.95
C LYS A 36 -8.51 3.52 -19.82
N GLN A 37 -7.93 3.49 -18.63
CA GLN A 37 -8.38 4.30 -17.52
C GLN A 37 -8.14 5.74 -17.94
N SER A 38 -9.22 6.43 -18.31
CA SER A 38 -9.20 7.87 -18.54
C SER A 38 -8.90 8.51 -17.19
N ALA A 39 -7.61 8.75 -16.93
CA ALA A 39 -7.22 9.62 -15.85
C ALA A 39 -7.78 11.00 -16.22
N GLY A 40 -8.70 11.51 -15.40
CA GLY A 40 -9.16 12.89 -15.52
C GLY A 40 -7.98 13.89 -15.43
N PRO A 41 -8.23 15.19 -15.53
CA PRO A 41 -7.15 16.19 -15.48
C PRO A 41 -6.25 15.96 -14.25
N THR A 42 -4.94 16.08 -14.41
CA THR A 42 -3.97 15.93 -13.32
C THR A 42 -4.31 16.93 -12.22
N MET A 43 -4.65 16.47 -11.02
CA MET A 43 -5.03 17.37 -9.90
C MET A 43 -3.84 17.80 -9.05
N GLY A 44 -2.71 17.11 -9.17
CA GLY A 44 -1.52 17.36 -8.38
C GLY A 44 -0.55 16.18 -8.42
N SER A 45 0.51 16.27 -7.62
CA SER A 45 1.54 15.24 -7.50
C SER A 45 1.60 14.70 -6.07
N VAL A 46 1.86 13.41 -5.92
CA VAL A 46 2.13 12.77 -4.63
C VAL A 46 3.57 12.29 -4.62
N SER A 47 4.36 12.82 -3.68
CA SER A 47 5.71 12.33 -3.42
C SER A 47 5.73 11.55 -2.11
N VAL A 48 6.24 10.31 -2.13
CA VAL A 48 6.37 9.47 -0.94
C VAL A 48 7.85 9.22 -0.65
N LYS A 49 8.29 9.60 0.54
CA LYS A 49 9.65 9.33 1.04
C LYS A 49 9.59 8.36 2.22
N PHE A 50 10.35 7.28 2.13
CA PHE A 50 10.52 6.32 3.23
C PHE A 50 11.80 6.64 4.00
N LYS A 51 11.65 7.13 5.23
CA LYS A 51 12.78 7.33 6.15
C LYS A 51 12.89 6.14 7.09
N ILE A 52 13.90 5.30 6.88
CA ILE A 52 14.23 4.21 7.81
C ILE A 52 15.02 4.81 8.97
N ASN A 53 14.54 4.60 10.19
CA ASN A 53 15.21 5.08 11.40
C ASN A 53 16.11 4.01 11.99
N LYS A 54 15.66 2.74 11.97
CA LYS A 54 16.44 1.63 12.50
C LYS A 54 16.05 0.29 11.89
N PHE A 55 16.98 -0.64 11.95
CA PHE A 55 16.76 -2.04 11.67
C PHE A 55 16.74 -2.82 12.98
N VAL A 56 15.78 -3.74 13.12
CA VAL A 56 15.66 -4.60 14.30
C VAL A 56 15.59 -6.06 13.87
N LYS A 57 16.33 -6.93 14.57
CA LYS A 57 16.21 -8.38 14.41
C LYS A 57 14.98 -8.87 15.17
N ARG A 58 14.12 -9.64 14.51
CA ARG A 58 12.96 -10.32 15.11
C ARG A 58 13.01 -11.80 14.69
N GLY A 59 13.53 -12.64 15.59
CA GLY A 59 13.85 -14.04 15.28
C GLY A 59 14.90 -14.12 14.16
N HIS A 60 14.59 -14.86 13.09
CA HIS A 60 15.44 -15.00 11.91
C HIS A 60 15.24 -13.89 10.85
N ARG A 61 14.48 -12.83 11.17
CA ARG A 61 14.13 -11.78 10.19
C ARG A 61 14.69 -10.42 10.61
N LEU A 62 15.12 -9.63 9.62
CA LEU A 62 15.48 -8.24 9.79
C LEU A 62 14.28 -7.35 9.41
N ILE A 63 13.90 -6.43 10.29
CA ILE A 63 12.76 -5.53 10.10
C ILE A 63 13.26 -4.09 10.11
N ALA A 64 13.00 -3.34 9.04
CA ALA A 64 13.20 -1.90 8.96
C ALA A 64 12.01 -1.19 9.59
N LYS A 65 12.27 -0.29 10.55
CA LYS A 65 11.26 0.57 11.16
C LYS A 65 11.54 2.03 10.81
N GLY A 66 10.49 2.75 10.45
CA GLY A 66 10.65 4.11 9.95
C GLY A 66 9.36 4.89 9.84
N ASN A 67 9.42 6.00 9.12
CA ASN A 67 8.27 6.83 8.79
C ASN A 67 8.18 7.01 7.27
N ALA A 68 6.98 6.83 6.74
CA ALA A 68 6.62 7.23 5.40
C ALA A 68 6.10 8.67 5.47
N VAL A 69 6.69 9.55 4.68
CA VAL A 69 6.26 10.95 4.53
C VAL A 69 5.67 11.07 3.14
N ALA A 70 4.36 11.21 3.07
CA ALA A 70 3.64 11.50 1.84
C ALA A 70 3.39 13.00 1.76
N THR A 71 3.78 13.62 0.66
CA THR A 71 3.50 15.03 0.36
C THR A 71 2.61 15.07 -0.85
N TYR A 72 1.40 15.58 -0.68
CA TYR A 72 0.50 15.89 -1.78
C TYR A 72 0.64 17.37 -2.14
N THR A 73 1.02 17.64 -3.38
CA THR A 73 1.13 19.00 -3.93
C THR A 73 0.00 19.17 -4.94
N PRO A 74 -1.08 19.90 -4.61
CA PRO A 74 -2.14 20.20 -5.57
C PRO A 74 -1.63 21.16 -6.65
N LEU A 75 -2.30 21.21 -7.81
CA LEU A 75 -1.98 22.20 -8.86
C LEU A 75 -2.23 23.65 -8.40
N SER A 76 -3.17 23.84 -7.48
CA SER A 76 -3.49 25.13 -6.87
C SER A 76 -3.77 24.94 -5.39
N GLY A 77 -3.19 25.78 -4.54
CA GLY A 77 -3.31 25.71 -3.09
C GLY A 77 -2.05 25.20 -2.38
N ALA A 78 -2.19 24.95 -1.07
CA ALA A 78 -1.07 24.57 -0.20
C ALA A 78 -0.81 23.06 -0.23
N PRO A 79 0.47 22.63 -0.22
CA PRO A 79 0.83 21.22 -0.08
C PRO A 79 0.38 20.65 1.27
N THR A 80 -0.06 19.39 1.26
CA THR A 80 -0.41 18.65 2.48
C THR A 80 0.62 17.55 2.73
N VAL A 81 1.16 17.50 3.95
CA VAL A 81 2.15 16.49 4.35
C VAL A 81 1.54 15.56 5.40
N VAL A 82 1.59 14.25 5.12
CA VAL A 82 1.15 13.21 6.04
C VAL A 82 2.33 12.33 6.39
N LYS A 83 2.53 12.10 7.69
CA LYS A 83 3.55 11.19 8.22
C LYS A 83 2.89 9.98 8.86
N LYS A 84 3.28 8.78 8.44
CA LYS A 84 2.81 7.52 9.02
C LYS A 84 3.98 6.62 9.40
N PRO A 85 3.95 5.96 10.56
CA PRO A 85 4.94 4.95 10.89
C PRO A 85 4.80 3.75 9.95
N PHE A 86 5.92 3.13 9.58
CA PHE A 86 5.93 1.88 8.83
C PHE A 86 6.90 0.86 9.43
N SER A 87 6.65 -0.41 9.11
CA SER A 87 7.55 -1.52 9.37
C SER A 87 7.62 -2.41 8.13
N ALA A 88 8.83 -2.65 7.62
CA ALA A 88 9.05 -3.45 6.42
C ALA A 88 10.03 -4.59 6.70
N ARG A 89 9.82 -5.75 6.07
CA ARG A 89 10.77 -6.86 6.11
C ARG A 89 11.92 -6.55 5.16
N VAL A 90 13.15 -6.76 5.62
CA VAL A 90 14.34 -6.64 4.78
C VAL A 90 14.69 -8.01 4.26
N SER A 91 14.75 -8.12 2.93
CA SER A 91 15.26 -9.29 2.23
C SER A 91 16.48 -8.83 1.44
N LEU A 92 17.61 -9.51 1.62
CA LEU A 92 18.76 -9.32 0.75
C LEU A 92 18.46 -10.06 -0.56
N ALA A 93 18.40 -9.34 -1.68
CA ALA A 93 18.34 -9.99 -2.97
C ALA A 93 19.67 -10.73 -3.18
N GLY A 94 19.65 -12.07 -3.25
CA GLY A 94 20.86 -12.89 -3.43
C GLY A 94 21.69 -12.51 -4.67
N ARG A 95 21.09 -11.77 -5.61
CA ARG A 95 21.74 -11.26 -6.82
C ARG A 95 22.78 -10.16 -6.56
N LEU A 96 22.75 -9.48 -5.41
CA LEU A 96 23.74 -8.43 -5.10
C LEU A 96 25.07 -8.97 -4.56
N PHE A 97 25.14 -10.26 -4.22
CA PHE A 97 26.33 -10.92 -3.68
C PHE A 97 26.79 -12.14 -4.51
N GLY A 98 26.21 -12.36 -5.70
CA GLY A 98 26.34 -13.60 -6.46
C GLY A 98 27.36 -13.62 -7.62
N THR A 99 28.10 -12.54 -7.88
CA THR A 99 28.97 -12.43 -9.07
C THR A 99 30.39 -11.95 -8.75
N GLN A 100 31.09 -12.63 -7.85
CA GLN A 100 32.57 -12.55 -7.78
C GLN A 100 33.29 -13.91 -7.61
N ALA A 101 32.57 -15.02 -7.46
CA ALA A 101 33.20 -16.32 -7.18
C ALA A 101 33.18 -17.29 -8.39
N ARG A 102 33.49 -16.84 -9.61
CA ARG A 102 33.75 -17.77 -10.74
C ARG A 102 34.42 -17.11 -11.95
N SER A 103 35.69 -16.74 -11.85
CA SER A 103 36.51 -16.47 -13.04
C SER A 103 37.99 -16.73 -12.76
N SER A 104 38.34 -18.00 -12.56
CA SER A 104 39.69 -18.50 -12.75
C SER A 104 39.61 -20.01 -13.02
N ARG A 105 39.48 -20.37 -14.29
CA ARG A 105 39.98 -21.62 -14.85
C ARG A 105 40.51 -21.31 -16.23
#